data_AF-A0A1H7P9M0-F1
#
_entry.id   AF-A0A1H7P9M0-F1
#
_cell.length_a   1.000
_cell.length_b   1.000
_cell.length_c   1.000
_cell.angle_alpha   90.00
_cell.angle_beta   90.00
_cell.angle_gamma   90.00
#
_symmetry.space_group_name_H-M   'P 1'
#
loop_
_entity.id
_entity.type
_entity.pdbx_description
1 polymer ?
#
loop_
_entity_poly.entity_id
_entity_poly.type
_entity_poly.pdbx_seq_one_letter_code
_entity_poly.pdbx_strand_id
1 'polypeptide(L)'
;MADSFGRYATMMKPSVASTSPRRSIMLGLLAMSILLVAQTVPAAQAETGIQQVQQLIRTFRAAHDTNAIAEAISLADQLSARRSSRVRALWQEIIRALDAEIVPEFDSAGLPSLNVAPPPESGLPAGVAPDSIADPAMRAAYKQALAENALRLQRYQYQRQLHEQMERAKAGLKNLPVTGSL
;
A
#
# COMPACT_ATOMS: atom_id res chain seq x y z
N MET A 1 18.02 13.67 -41.48
CA MET A 1 19.23 13.58 -40.63
C MET A 1 18.94 12.55 -39.56
N ALA A 2 19.44 11.34 -39.80
CA ALA A 2 19.46 10.25 -38.85
C ALA A 2 20.67 10.42 -37.96
N ASP A 3 20.56 10.15 -36.65
CA ASP A 3 21.64 9.43 -35.96
C ASP A 3 21.30 8.99 -34.54
N SER A 4 21.79 7.77 -34.24
CA SER A 4 22.21 7.27 -32.93
C SER A 4 21.17 6.75 -31.92
N PHE A 5 20.66 5.54 -32.20
CA PHE A 5 20.19 4.62 -31.17
C PHE A 5 21.41 3.95 -30.49
N GLY A 6 21.76 4.44 -29.30
CA GLY A 6 22.78 3.85 -28.43
C GLY A 6 22.33 2.51 -27.84
N ARG A 7 22.82 1.42 -28.44
CA ARG A 7 22.76 0.05 -27.93
C ARG A 7 23.73 -0.11 -26.76
N TYR A 8 23.24 -0.37 -25.55
CA TYR A 8 24.05 -0.95 -24.48
C TYR A 8 23.57 -2.36 -24.18
N ALA A 9 24.13 -3.31 -24.95
CA ALA A 9 24.15 -4.71 -24.63
C ALA A 9 25.25 -4.97 -23.60
N THR A 10 24.89 -5.06 -22.32
CA THR A 10 25.83 -5.59 -21.30
C THR A 10 25.61 -7.09 -21.17
N MET A 11 26.41 -7.82 -21.93
CA MET A 11 26.71 -9.24 -21.79
C MET A 11 27.26 -9.50 -20.38
N MET A 12 26.53 -10.24 -19.54
CA MET A 12 27.14 -10.97 -18.43
C MET A 12 27.25 -12.44 -18.80
N LYS A 13 28.49 -12.94 -18.76
CA LYS A 13 28.89 -14.31 -19.07
C LYS A 13 28.41 -15.29 -17.99
N PRO A 14 28.02 -16.52 -18.35
CA PRO A 14 27.77 -17.60 -17.41
C PRO A 14 29.10 -18.15 -16.86
N SER A 15 29.24 -18.23 -15.54
CA SER A 15 30.34 -18.95 -14.89
C SER A 15 29.89 -20.36 -14.54
N VAL A 16 30.41 -21.31 -15.31
CA VAL A 16 30.26 -22.75 -15.14
C VAL A 16 31.48 -23.26 -14.36
N ALA A 17 31.27 -24.03 -13.28
CA ALA A 17 32.05 -25.22 -12.88
C ALA A 17 31.99 -25.46 -11.36
N SER A 18 31.51 -26.63 -10.96
CA SER A 18 32.37 -27.66 -10.37
C SER A 18 31.52 -28.85 -9.92
N THR A 19 31.55 -29.89 -10.74
CA THR A 19 31.15 -31.26 -10.47
C THR A 19 32.20 -31.94 -9.61
N SER A 20 31.79 -32.56 -8.50
CA SER A 20 32.58 -33.61 -7.81
C SER A 20 31.74 -34.31 -6.72
N PRO A 21 32.10 -35.55 -6.30
CA PRO A 21 31.33 -36.73 -6.70
C PRO A 21 30.62 -37.45 -5.55
N ARG A 22 29.66 -38.28 -5.97
CA ARG A 22 29.11 -39.47 -5.33
C ARG A 22 29.98 -40.04 -4.19
N ARG A 23 29.37 -40.25 -3.02
CA ARG A 23 29.39 -41.54 -2.30
C ARG A 23 28.48 -41.54 -1.06
N SER A 24 27.94 -42.75 -0.82
CA SER A 24 27.34 -43.23 0.43
C SER A 24 25.82 -43.11 0.56
N ILE A 25 25.21 -44.11 -0.07
CA ILE A 25 24.04 -44.85 0.40
C ILE A 25 24.22 -45.18 1.89
N MET A 26 23.46 -44.53 2.75
CA MET A 26 23.06 -45.09 4.05
C MET A 26 21.54 -45.03 4.08
N LEU A 27 20.98 -46.21 3.76
CA LEU A 27 19.57 -46.55 3.79
C LEU A 27 19.12 -46.55 5.27
N GLY A 28 18.95 -45.36 5.85
CA GLY A 28 18.35 -45.16 7.17
C GLY A 28 16.87 -44.92 7.01
N LEU A 29 16.10 -46.00 7.02
CA LEU A 29 14.64 -46.03 7.06
C LEU A 29 14.15 -45.39 8.39
N LEU A 30 14.15 -44.06 8.47
CA LEU A 30 13.47 -43.34 9.53
C LEU A 30 12.18 -42.82 8.93
N ALA A 31 11.10 -43.52 9.26
CA ALA A 31 9.73 -43.11 9.03
C ALA A 31 9.57 -41.70 9.58
N MET A 32 9.76 -40.73 8.70
CA MET A 32 9.49 -39.33 8.94
C MET A 32 7.97 -39.24 8.95
N SER A 33 7.39 -39.56 10.11
CA SER A 33 6.01 -39.27 10.45
C SER A 33 5.83 -37.78 10.24
N ILE A 34 5.35 -37.42 9.04
CA ILE A 34 4.77 -36.12 8.74
C ILE A 34 3.53 -36.07 9.62
N LEU A 35 3.74 -35.74 10.89
CA LEU A 35 2.71 -35.42 11.84
C LEU A 35 2.16 -34.09 11.35
N LEU A 36 1.18 -34.19 10.47
CA LEU A 36 0.35 -33.09 10.01
C LEU A 36 -0.49 -32.64 11.23
N VAL A 37 0.18 -32.04 12.21
CA VAL A 37 -0.47 -31.30 13.27
C VAL A 37 -1.09 -30.13 12.54
N ALA A 38 -2.37 -30.26 12.20
CA ALA A 38 -3.20 -29.12 11.88
C ALA A 38 -3.08 -28.19 13.09
N GLN A 39 -2.21 -27.19 12.99
CA GLN A 39 -1.99 -26.23 14.06
C GLN A 39 -3.29 -25.46 14.21
N THR A 40 -4.14 -25.93 15.11
CA THR A 40 -5.32 -25.23 15.56
C THR A 40 -4.80 -24.04 16.36
N VAL A 41 -4.62 -22.91 15.66
CA VAL A 41 -4.25 -21.67 16.31
C VAL A 41 -5.28 -21.43 17.42
N PRO A 42 -4.87 -21.36 18.70
CA PRO A 42 -5.79 -21.43 19.82
C PRO A 42 -6.87 -20.35 19.73
N ALA A 43 -8.07 -20.65 20.24
CA ALA A 43 -9.21 -19.72 20.21
C ALA A 43 -8.85 -18.35 20.81
N ALA A 44 -8.07 -18.35 21.90
CA ALA A 44 -7.57 -17.14 22.55
C ALA A 44 -6.75 -16.21 21.62
N GLN A 45 -5.96 -16.77 20.70
CA GLN A 45 -5.18 -15.98 19.75
C GLN A 45 -6.07 -15.31 18.70
N ALA A 46 -7.20 -15.92 18.30
CA ALA A 46 -8.16 -15.26 17.40
C ALA A 46 -8.81 -14.06 18.07
N GLU A 47 -9.22 -14.21 19.33
CA GLU A 47 -9.88 -13.12 20.05
C GLU A 47 -8.94 -11.92 20.24
N THR A 48 -7.68 -12.19 20.56
CA THR A 48 -6.63 -11.17 20.64
C THR A 48 -6.45 -10.47 19.29
N GLY A 49 -6.39 -11.22 18.18
CA GLY A 49 -6.28 -10.64 16.84
C GLY A 49 -7.47 -9.76 16.45
N ILE A 50 -8.70 -10.18 16.79
CA ILE A 50 -9.92 -9.39 16.54
C ILE A 50 -9.85 -8.05 17.30
N GLN A 51 -9.47 -8.07 18.57
CA GLN A 51 -9.33 -6.86 19.39
C GLN A 51 -8.25 -5.92 18.85
N GLN A 52 -7.14 -6.46 18.36
CA GLN A 52 -6.08 -5.69 17.72
C GLN A 52 -6.57 -4.99 16.45
N VAL A 53 -7.28 -5.69 15.56
CA VAL A 53 -7.89 -5.08 14.36
C VAL A 53 -8.80 -3.92 14.76
N GLN A 54 -9.65 -4.10 15.78
CA GLN A 54 -10.53 -3.03 16.26
C GLN A 54 -9.77 -1.83 16.82
N GLN A 55 -8.67 -2.06 17.53
CA GLN A 55 -7.81 -0.98 18.03
C GLN A 55 -7.13 -0.22 16.89
N LEU A 56 -6.69 -0.92 15.85
CA LEU A 56 -6.10 -0.30 14.65
C LEU A 56 -7.14 0.54 13.90
N ILE A 57 -8.38 0.06 13.74
CA ILE A 57 -9.48 0.84 13.16
C ILE A 57 -9.76 2.11 13.99
N ARG A 58 -9.76 2.01 15.33
CA ARG A 58 -9.90 3.19 16.22
C ARG A 58 -8.76 4.18 16.02
N THR A 59 -7.53 3.69 15.90
CA THR A 59 -6.34 4.53 15.67
C THR A 59 -6.44 5.24 14.33
N PHE A 60 -6.81 4.52 13.27
CA PHE A 60 -7.07 5.09 11.95
C PHE A 60 -8.11 6.22 12.01
N ARG A 61 -9.27 5.99 12.65
CA ARG A 61 -10.32 7.01 12.78
C ARG A 61 -9.90 8.23 13.60
N ALA A 62 -9.06 8.05 14.62
CA ALA A 62 -8.63 9.13 15.50
C ALA A 62 -7.50 9.98 14.91
N ALA A 63 -6.58 9.35 14.17
CA ALA A 63 -5.34 9.96 13.72
C ALA A 63 -5.20 10.08 12.19
N HIS A 64 -6.18 9.58 11.42
CA HIS A 64 -6.11 9.44 9.96
C HIS A 64 -4.86 8.66 9.50
N ASP A 65 -4.42 7.67 10.30
CA ASP A 65 -3.20 6.91 10.05
C ASP A 65 -3.45 5.76 9.05
N THR A 66 -3.04 5.98 7.80
CA THR A 66 -3.19 5.00 6.72
C THR A 66 -2.36 3.74 6.92
N ASN A 67 -1.32 3.76 7.77
CA ASN A 67 -0.57 2.55 8.11
C ASN A 67 -1.37 1.65 9.06
N ALA A 68 -2.07 2.25 10.04
CA ALA A 68 -2.91 1.50 10.97
C ALA A 68 -4.01 0.71 10.24
N ILE A 69 -4.66 1.31 9.23
CA ILE A 69 -5.68 0.58 8.45
C ILE A 69 -5.05 -0.49 7.54
N ALA A 70 -3.86 -0.25 6.98
CA ALA A 70 -3.15 -1.27 6.19
C ALA A 70 -2.72 -2.48 7.05
N GLU A 71 -2.33 -2.25 8.30
CA GLU A 71 -2.03 -3.30 9.28
C GLU A 71 -3.32 -4.05 9.68
N ALA A 72 -4.42 -3.33 9.91
CA ALA A 72 -5.73 -3.93 10.19
C ALA A 72 -6.18 -4.90 9.09
N ILE A 73 -6.02 -4.50 7.82
CA ILE A 73 -6.28 -5.34 6.64
C ILE A 73 -5.40 -6.59 6.67
N SER A 74 -4.09 -6.41 6.88
CA SER A 74 -3.12 -7.52 6.86
C SER A 74 -3.37 -8.53 7.99
N LEU A 75 -3.78 -8.07 9.17
CA LEU A 75 -4.16 -8.93 10.28
C LEU A 75 -5.50 -9.62 10.04
N ALA A 76 -6.47 -8.94 9.44
CA ALA A 76 -7.75 -9.54 9.04
C ALA A 76 -7.55 -10.66 7.99
N ASP A 77 -6.61 -10.49 7.04
CA ASP A 77 -6.21 -11.54 6.10
C ASP A 77 -5.71 -12.79 6.83
N GLN A 78 -4.83 -12.63 7.83
CA GLN A 78 -4.30 -13.75 8.63
C GLN A 78 -5.41 -14.49 9.41
N LEU A 79 -6.41 -13.76 9.90
CA LEU A 79 -7.55 -14.33 10.63
C LEU A 79 -8.56 -15.05 9.71
N SER A 80 -8.51 -14.78 8.40
CA SER A 80 -9.53 -15.25 7.44
C SER A 80 -9.53 -16.76 7.20
N ALA A 81 -8.45 -17.47 7.54
CA ALA A 81 -8.38 -18.92 7.52
C ALA A 81 -9.43 -19.61 8.43
N ARG A 82 -9.92 -18.93 9.48
CA ARG A 82 -10.79 -19.52 10.50
C ARG A 82 -12.28 -19.57 10.14
N ARG A 83 -12.70 -19.01 8.99
CA ARG A 83 -14.09 -19.09 8.48
C ARG A 83 -15.18 -18.69 9.48
N SER A 84 -14.98 -17.60 10.24
CA SER A 84 -15.99 -17.14 11.21
C SER A 84 -16.79 -15.95 10.69
N SER A 85 -18.06 -15.87 11.07
CA SER A 85 -18.90 -14.68 10.87
C SER A 85 -18.28 -13.43 11.48
N ARG A 86 -17.51 -13.57 12.56
CA ARG A 86 -16.79 -12.47 13.23
C ARG A 86 -15.72 -11.85 12.32
N VAL A 87 -14.96 -12.65 11.56
CA VAL A 87 -13.96 -12.12 10.63
C VAL A 87 -14.62 -11.39 9.46
N ARG A 88 -15.77 -11.89 8.95
CA ARG A 88 -16.55 -11.15 7.96
C ARG A 88 -17.03 -9.81 8.50
N ALA A 89 -17.50 -9.75 9.74
CA ALA A 89 -17.90 -8.50 10.38
C ALA A 89 -16.74 -7.51 10.50
N LEU A 90 -15.51 -7.98 10.79
CA LEU A 90 -14.31 -7.13 10.79
C LEU A 90 -14.04 -6.51 9.42
N TRP A 91 -14.08 -7.30 8.35
CA TRP A 91 -13.89 -6.77 7.00
C TRP A 91 -14.91 -5.69 6.64
N GLN A 92 -16.18 -5.89 7.01
CA GLN A 92 -17.22 -4.89 6.83
C GLN A 92 -16.98 -3.63 7.67
N GLU A 93 -16.37 -3.76 8.85
CA GLU A 93 -16.00 -2.62 9.68
C GLU A 93 -14.82 -1.83 9.08
N ILE A 94 -13.80 -2.51 8.56
CA ILE A 94 -12.68 -1.90 7.82
C ILE A 94 -13.20 -1.12 6.61
N ILE A 95 -14.04 -1.75 5.78
CA ILE A 95 -14.62 -1.10 4.60
C ILE A 95 -15.43 0.14 5.00
N ARG A 96 -16.30 0.04 6.02
CA ARG A 96 -17.07 1.20 6.51
C ARG A 96 -16.17 2.32 7.06
N ALA A 97 -15.06 1.98 7.70
CA ALA A 97 -14.11 2.98 8.17
C ALA A 97 -13.44 3.73 7.01
N LEU A 98 -13.03 3.02 5.96
CA LEU A 98 -12.45 3.62 4.76
C LEU A 98 -13.49 4.45 3.98
N ASP A 99 -14.70 3.93 3.81
CA ASP A 99 -15.79 4.59 3.08
C ASP A 99 -16.18 5.94 3.71
N ALA A 100 -16.12 6.06 5.04
CA ALA A 100 -16.39 7.31 5.75
C ALA A 100 -15.32 8.39 5.53
N GLU A 101 -14.11 8.02 5.13
CA GLU A 101 -12.96 8.93 4.91
C GLU A 101 -12.72 9.25 3.43
N ILE A 102 -13.22 8.40 2.53
CA ILE A 102 -13.11 8.60 1.09
C ILE A 102 -14.12 9.65 0.64
N VAL A 103 -13.66 10.65 -0.09
CA VAL A 103 -14.53 11.66 -0.69
C VAL A 103 -15.13 11.09 -1.98
N PRO A 104 -16.47 10.99 -2.12
CA PRO A 104 -17.10 10.36 -3.29
C PRO A 104 -16.73 10.99 -4.63
N GLU A 105 -16.47 12.29 -4.64
CA GLU A 105 -16.11 13.09 -5.81
C GLU A 105 -14.60 13.35 -5.89
N PHE A 106 -13.78 12.51 -5.26
CA PHE A 106 -12.33 12.63 -5.37
C PHE A 106 -11.90 12.42 -6.83
N ASP A 107 -11.63 13.52 -7.52
CA ASP A 107 -11.19 13.51 -8.91
C ASP A 107 -9.75 13.01 -9.01
N SER A 108 -9.61 11.71 -9.26
CA SER A 108 -8.31 11.09 -9.50
C SER A 108 -7.58 11.62 -10.75
N ALA A 109 -8.30 12.28 -11.68
CA ALA A 109 -7.72 12.86 -12.90
C ALA A 109 -7.15 14.28 -12.65
N GLY A 110 -7.64 14.98 -11.63
CA GLY A 110 -7.15 16.29 -11.17
C GLY A 110 -5.81 16.20 -10.44
N LEU A 111 -4.76 15.76 -11.14
CA LEU A 111 -3.44 15.58 -10.55
C LEU A 111 -2.88 16.93 -10.04
N PRO A 112 -2.38 16.99 -8.80
CA PRO A 112 -1.64 18.15 -8.32
C PRO A 112 -0.42 18.40 -9.23
N SER A 113 -0.13 19.66 -9.49
CA SER A 113 0.99 20.01 -10.37
C SER A 113 2.31 19.65 -9.70
N LEU A 114 3.18 18.91 -10.39
CA LEU A 114 4.51 18.59 -9.88
C LEU A 114 5.35 19.86 -9.67
N ASN A 115 5.25 20.79 -10.62
CA ASN A 115 5.92 22.08 -10.59
C ASN A 115 4.86 23.18 -10.71
N VAL A 116 4.76 24.05 -9.72
CA VAL A 116 3.92 25.26 -9.81
C VAL A 116 4.69 26.32 -10.59
N ALA A 117 4.09 26.83 -11.66
CA ALA A 117 4.67 27.93 -12.43
C ALA A 117 4.48 29.26 -11.67
N PRO A 118 5.48 30.14 -11.68
CA PRO A 118 5.30 31.50 -11.19
C PRO A 118 4.32 32.29 -12.09
N PRO A 119 3.83 33.46 -11.63
CA PRO A 119 3.00 34.33 -12.48
C PRO A 119 3.68 34.60 -13.83
N PRO A 120 2.96 34.53 -14.96
CA PRO A 120 3.55 34.64 -16.29
C PRO A 120 4.30 35.96 -16.51
N GLU A 121 3.91 37.02 -15.81
CA GLU A 121 4.55 38.34 -15.83
C GLU A 121 5.99 38.31 -15.30
N SER A 122 6.35 37.30 -14.50
CA SER A 122 7.73 37.12 -14.02
C SER A 122 8.68 36.65 -15.13
N GLY A 123 8.17 36.05 -16.20
CA GLY A 123 8.98 35.44 -17.26
C GLY A 123 9.87 34.27 -16.82
N LEU A 124 9.68 33.77 -15.60
CA LEU A 124 10.49 32.69 -15.03
C LEU A 124 9.87 31.30 -15.32
N PRO A 125 10.69 30.25 -15.47
CA PRO A 125 10.18 28.90 -15.68
C PRO A 125 9.54 28.32 -14.41
N ALA A 126 8.79 27.22 -14.55
CA ALA A 126 8.24 26.51 -13.40
C ALA A 126 9.33 25.90 -12.50
N GLY A 127 9.09 25.89 -11.18
CA GLY A 127 10.02 25.32 -10.19
C GLY A 127 11.14 26.24 -9.74
N VAL A 128 11.16 27.52 -10.14
CA VAL A 128 12.12 28.50 -9.61
C VAL A 128 11.89 28.77 -8.13
N ALA A 129 12.96 29.07 -7.39
CA ALA A 129 12.83 29.50 -5.99
C ALA A 129 12.08 30.85 -5.93
N PRO A 130 11.11 31.05 -5.00
CA PRO A 130 10.36 32.29 -4.91
C PRO A 130 11.22 33.55 -4.75
N ASP A 131 12.38 33.43 -4.12
CA ASP A 131 13.29 34.56 -3.89
C ASP A 131 13.94 35.07 -5.19
N SER A 132 13.81 34.33 -6.30
CA SER A 132 14.20 34.77 -7.65
C SER A 132 13.21 35.77 -8.26
N ILE A 133 12.00 35.89 -7.71
CA ILE A 133 10.99 36.86 -8.17
C ILE A 133 11.29 38.20 -7.50
N ALA A 134 11.68 39.20 -8.30
CA ALA A 134 12.07 40.53 -7.79
C ALA A 134 10.90 41.28 -7.13
N ASP A 135 9.71 41.25 -7.75
CA ASP A 135 8.52 41.92 -7.25
C ASP A 135 7.99 41.22 -5.98
N PRO A 136 7.90 41.91 -4.82
CA PRO A 136 7.41 41.32 -3.58
C PRO A 136 5.95 40.85 -3.65
N ALA A 137 5.09 41.51 -4.43
CA ALA A 137 3.69 41.12 -4.58
C ALA A 137 3.56 39.81 -5.38
N MET A 138 4.27 39.70 -6.50
CA MET A 138 4.31 38.45 -7.29
C MET A 138 4.94 37.31 -6.49
N ARG A 139 5.99 37.59 -5.70
CA ARG A 139 6.61 36.61 -4.82
C ARG A 139 5.62 36.08 -3.78
N ALA A 140 4.83 36.95 -3.16
CA ALA A 140 3.82 36.56 -2.19
C ALA A 140 2.74 35.67 -2.82
N ALA A 141 2.20 36.07 -3.99
CA ALA A 141 1.23 35.27 -4.73
C ALA A 141 1.79 33.88 -5.11
N TYR A 142 3.04 33.82 -5.54
CA TYR A 142 3.67 32.53 -5.88
C TYR A 142 3.88 31.63 -4.66
N LYS A 143 4.31 32.19 -3.51
CA LYS A 143 4.42 31.45 -2.24
C LYS A 143 3.07 30.89 -1.80
N GLN A 144 1.99 31.66 -1.96
CA GLN A 144 0.64 31.17 -1.68
C GLN A 144 0.25 30.01 -2.62
N ALA A 145 0.47 30.15 -3.92
CA ALA A 145 0.17 29.10 -4.89
C ALA A 145 0.94 27.79 -4.60
N LEU A 146 2.21 27.89 -4.19
CA LEU A 146 3.00 26.74 -3.74
C LEU A 146 2.39 26.07 -2.50
N ALA A 147 2.00 26.85 -1.49
CA ALA A 147 1.39 26.34 -0.27
C ALA A 147 0.04 25.64 -0.55
N GLU A 148 -0.81 26.22 -1.40
CA GLU A 148 -2.06 25.61 -1.83
C GLU A 148 -1.84 24.30 -2.58
N ASN A 149 -0.87 24.27 -3.51
CA ASN A 149 -0.54 23.05 -4.25
C ASN A 149 0.01 21.96 -3.33
N ALA A 150 0.81 22.32 -2.31
CA ALA A 150 1.31 21.37 -1.32
C ALA A 150 0.16 20.72 -0.52
N LEU A 151 -0.83 21.50 -0.09
CA LEU A 151 -2.03 20.98 0.57
C LEU A 151 -2.85 20.08 -0.35
N ARG A 152 -3.02 20.46 -1.63
CA ARG A 152 -3.70 19.63 -2.64
C ARG A 152 -2.96 18.31 -2.84
N LEU A 153 -1.63 18.34 -2.93
CA LEU A 153 -0.80 17.15 -3.07
C LEU A 153 -0.95 16.20 -1.87
N GLN A 154 -0.90 16.74 -0.64
CA GLN A 154 -1.09 15.93 0.57
C GLN A 154 -2.46 15.25 0.59
N ARG A 155 -3.53 16.01 0.31
CA ARG A 155 -4.90 15.45 0.24
C ARG A 155 -5.02 14.38 -0.85
N TYR A 156 -4.43 14.64 -2.02
CA TYR A 156 -4.41 13.71 -3.14
C TYR A 156 -3.72 12.39 -2.75
N GLN A 157 -2.54 12.46 -2.14
CA GLN A 157 -1.81 11.27 -1.69
C GLN A 157 -2.59 10.48 -0.64
N TYR A 158 -3.19 11.16 0.33
CA TYR A 158 -4.01 10.53 1.36
C TYR A 158 -5.21 9.78 0.75
N GLN A 159 -6.02 10.46 -0.07
CA GLN A 159 -7.18 9.85 -0.72
C GLN A 159 -6.79 8.68 -1.63
N ARG A 160 -5.70 8.83 -2.40
CA ARG A 160 -5.17 7.74 -3.21
C ARG A 160 -4.83 6.50 -2.35
N GLN A 161 -4.15 6.69 -1.22
CA GLN A 161 -3.84 5.59 -0.31
C GLN A 161 -5.11 4.93 0.23
N LEU A 162 -6.13 5.71 0.61
CA LEU A 162 -7.41 5.16 1.07
C LEU A 162 -8.10 4.30 0.00
N HIS A 163 -8.11 4.77 -1.25
CA HIS A 163 -8.65 3.99 -2.38
C HIS A 163 -7.88 2.67 -2.59
N GLU A 164 -6.54 2.71 -2.53
CA GLU A 164 -5.72 1.50 -2.63
C GLU A 164 -6.04 0.51 -1.50
N GLN A 165 -6.20 0.99 -0.25
CA GLN A 165 -6.58 0.13 0.88
C GLN A 165 -8.03 -0.37 0.77
N MET A 166 -8.95 0.43 0.25
CA MET A 166 -10.36 0.04 0.01
C MET A 166 -10.44 -1.13 -0.96
N GLU A 167 -9.70 -1.08 -2.07
CA GLU A 167 -9.68 -2.18 -3.04
C GLU A 167 -9.05 -3.45 -2.44
N ARG A 168 -7.99 -3.32 -1.64
CA ARG A 168 -7.44 -4.45 -0.87
C ARG A 168 -8.47 -5.04 0.10
N ALA A 169 -9.20 -4.21 0.84
CA ALA A 169 -10.19 -4.66 1.80
C ALA A 169 -11.38 -5.37 1.14
N LYS A 170 -11.87 -4.84 0.02
CA LYS A 170 -12.90 -5.49 -0.81
C LYS A 170 -12.42 -6.85 -1.35
N ALA A 171 -11.17 -6.93 -1.80
CA ALA A 171 -10.57 -8.18 -2.27
C ALA A 171 -10.48 -9.22 -1.13
N GLY A 172 -10.03 -8.81 0.07
CA GLY A 172 -10.00 -9.65 1.25
C GLY A 172 -11.39 -10.19 1.62
N LEU A 173 -12.41 -9.33 1.64
CA LEU A 173 -13.80 -9.74 1.90
C LEU A 173 -14.33 -10.71 0.85
N LYS A 174 -14.05 -10.48 -0.44
CA LYS A 174 -14.48 -11.35 -1.55
C LYS A 174 -13.84 -12.73 -1.50
N ASN A 175 -12.60 -12.80 -1.03
CA ASN A 175 -11.84 -14.05 -0.90
C ASN A 175 -12.23 -14.87 0.33
N LEU A 176 -13.12 -14.36 1.20
CA LEU A 176 -13.65 -15.16 2.29
C LEU A 176 -14.48 -16.33 1.73
N PRO A 177 -14.24 -17.56 2.21
CA PRO A 177 -15.05 -18.70 1.80
C PRO A 177 -16.51 -18.47 2.16
N VAL A 178 -17.40 -18.74 1.20
CA VAL A 178 -18.85 -18.67 1.41
C VAL A 178 -19.24 -19.86 2.29
N THR A 179 -19.42 -19.63 3.58
CA THR A 179 -19.98 -20.62 4.51
C THR A 179 -21.46 -20.80 4.17
N GLY A 180 -21.81 -21.73 3.27
CA GLY A 180 -23.21 -21.95 2.91
C GLY A 180 -23.55 -22.85 1.71
N SER A 181 -22.60 -23.53 1.06
CA SER A 181 -22.95 -24.58 0.09
C SER A 181 -22.98 -25.94 0.80
N LEU A 182 -24.09 -26.20 1.51
CA LEU A 182 -24.51 -27.54 1.94
C LEU A 182 -25.73 -27.95 1.12
#